data_AF-A0A8J0VKH2-F1
#
_entry.id   AF-A0A8J0VKH2-F1
#
_cell.length_a   1.000
_cell.length_b   1.000
_cell.length_c   1.000
_cell.angle_alpha   90.00
_cell.angle_beta   90.00
_cell.angle_gamma   90.00
#
_symmetry.space_group_name_H-M   'P 1'
#
loop_
_entity.id
_entity.type
_entity.pdbx_description
1 polymer ?
#
loop_
_entity_poly.entity_id
_entity_poly.type
_entity_poly.pdbx_seq_one_letter_code
_entity_poly.pdbx_strand_id
1 'polypeptide(L)'
;MHVCIPVTEELQDTLGCRFVLYSVYLEGFLLCKVRYKDLHLWNEQIHRVFGNRLPKFPPKYYLAMTKTIANERRLQLEQYLQQIVSDPVVTSSEIFMEYFRKLQMGTFNMPTVKIILRVYLPNGAAVELDVRTSDSAERVLEAALFRLGVSRELAEYFSLFITRKEAKGPFTVVKLIAGFELPFLTIWNLEDDQFQIEVRKWYMNPSNDAMLMGSSEAIDLLYLQAVQEFQMAWTRPTEDQQQKLQHCLKQENKLKFLELMKTVEYYGYLQIGSCVSDYPECDSEVTIWVGKNELSCHFHSHSGHTEHLRLNIKDLIFWNVRLLPKKQEVVSPNHQHLEFKFQQGSSLKCITIHTEQAFLLSSCLKKMLSERPEHRPKEELEIQVDRAQATHKFNIRPEQNGVHTKKQPLLKDEAEYCLIDDISDLNL
;
A
#
# COMPACT_ATOMS: atom_id res chain seq x y z
N MET A 1 -4.58 2.17 -1.81
CA MET A 1 -4.17 1.57 -3.09
C MET A 1 -4.14 2.61 -4.20
N HIS A 2 -2.94 2.89 -4.70
CA HIS A 2 -2.65 3.70 -5.88
C HIS A 2 -1.79 2.89 -6.85
N VAL A 3 -2.23 2.78 -8.10
CA VAL A 3 -1.56 2.06 -9.18
C VAL A 3 -1.03 3.06 -10.19
N CYS A 4 0.21 2.87 -10.63
CA CYS A 4 0.78 3.61 -11.74
C CYS A 4 1.54 2.70 -12.70
N ILE A 5 1.61 3.11 -13.97
CA ILE A 5 2.38 2.44 -15.02
C ILE A 5 3.36 3.47 -15.59
N PRO A 6 4.46 3.77 -14.88
CA PRO A 6 5.40 4.83 -15.28
C PRO A 6 6.30 4.41 -16.45
N VAL A 7 6.54 3.11 -16.61
CA VAL A 7 7.51 2.56 -17.58
C VAL A 7 6.85 1.54 -18.50
N THR A 8 7.12 1.69 -19.80
CA THR A 8 6.73 0.72 -20.83
C THR A 8 7.94 0.36 -21.69
N GLU A 9 8.15 -0.93 -21.92
CA GLU A 9 9.30 -1.45 -22.66
C GLU A 9 8.80 -2.15 -23.94
N GLU A 10 9.37 -1.81 -25.10
CA GLU A 10 9.12 -2.55 -26.35
C GLU A 10 10.10 -3.71 -26.45
N LEU A 11 9.57 -4.93 -26.46
CA LEU A 11 10.34 -6.17 -26.51
C LEU A 11 9.94 -7.01 -27.74
N GLN A 12 10.76 -7.99 -28.09
CA GLN A 12 10.46 -9.00 -29.09
C GLN A 12 10.37 -10.37 -28.43
N ASP A 13 9.41 -11.18 -28.83
CA ASP A 13 9.37 -12.58 -28.40
C ASP A 13 10.38 -13.43 -29.19
N THR A 14 10.48 -14.71 -28.82
CA THR A 14 11.36 -15.69 -29.45
C THR A 14 11.06 -15.91 -30.93
N LEU A 15 9.88 -15.49 -31.40
CA LEU A 15 9.43 -15.55 -32.79
C LEU A 15 9.60 -14.20 -33.52
N GLY A 16 10.24 -13.21 -32.89
CA GLY A 16 10.47 -11.87 -33.44
C GLY A 16 9.24 -10.95 -33.42
N CYS A 17 8.14 -11.36 -32.81
CA CYS A 17 6.93 -10.54 -32.71
C CYS A 17 7.10 -9.48 -31.61
N ARG A 18 6.88 -8.21 -31.97
CA ARG A 18 7.00 -7.09 -31.04
C ARG A 18 5.81 -7.02 -30.08
N PHE A 19 6.08 -6.76 -28.81
CA PHE A 19 5.07 -6.49 -27.80
C PHE A 19 5.53 -5.41 -26.81
N VAL A 20 4.56 -4.79 -26.14
CA VAL A 20 4.81 -3.81 -25.08
C VAL A 20 4.63 -4.49 -23.72
N LEU A 21 5.64 -4.36 -22.87
CA LEU A 21 5.61 -4.77 -21.47
C LEU A 21 5.33 -3.54 -20.61
N TYR A 22 4.31 -3.64 -19.76
CA TYR A 22 3.88 -2.57 -18.85
C TYR A 22 4.40 -2.87 -17.45
N SER A 23 5.22 -1.99 -16.88
CA SER A 23 5.67 -2.11 -15.49
C SER A 23 4.65 -1.45 -14.57
N VAL A 24 3.89 -2.28 -13.85
CA VAL A 24 2.82 -1.87 -12.94
C VAL A 24 3.40 -1.70 -11.54
N TYR A 25 3.21 -0.51 -10.98
CA TYR A 25 3.64 -0.14 -9.63
C TYR A 25 2.42 0.02 -8.73
N LEU A 26 2.54 -0.42 -7.48
CA LEU A 26 1.54 -0.25 -6.43
C LEU A 26 2.17 0.51 -5.26
N GLU A 27 1.58 1.66 -4.93
CA GLU A 27 2.04 2.57 -3.88
C GLU A 27 3.53 2.94 -4.04
N GLY A 28 4.00 3.07 -5.30
CA GLY A 28 5.38 3.46 -5.63
C GLY A 28 6.38 2.32 -5.79
N PHE A 29 5.98 1.06 -5.55
CA PHE A 29 6.85 -0.11 -5.65
C PHE A 29 6.46 -0.96 -6.85
N LEU A 30 7.44 -1.52 -7.54
CA LEU A 30 7.17 -2.42 -8.67
C LEU A 30 6.38 -3.63 -8.16
N LEU A 31 5.16 -3.82 -8.65
CA LEU A 31 4.31 -4.95 -8.32
C LEU A 31 4.52 -6.06 -9.33
N CYS A 32 4.35 -5.76 -10.62
CA CYS A 32 4.52 -6.75 -11.67
C CYS A 32 4.79 -6.11 -13.04
N LYS A 33 5.30 -6.91 -13.98
CA LYS A 33 5.38 -6.59 -15.40
C LYS A 33 4.40 -7.47 -16.16
N VAL A 34 3.62 -6.88 -17.06
CA VAL A 34 2.57 -7.61 -17.77
C VAL A 34 2.36 -7.09 -19.18
N ARG A 35 1.98 -7.96 -20.12
CA ARG A 35 1.62 -7.58 -21.49
C ARG A 35 0.14 -7.29 -21.58
N TYR A 36 -0.24 -6.40 -22.51
CA TYR A 36 -1.65 -6.12 -22.79
C TYR A 36 -2.47 -7.39 -23.09
N LYS A 37 -1.90 -8.32 -23.86
CA LYS A 37 -2.56 -9.59 -24.23
C LYS A 37 -2.92 -10.43 -23.00
N ASP A 38 -2.02 -10.50 -22.01
CA ASP A 38 -2.22 -11.31 -20.81
C ASP A 38 -3.28 -10.67 -19.91
N LEU A 39 -3.22 -9.33 -19.72
CA LEU A 39 -4.27 -8.58 -19.02
C LEU A 39 -5.64 -8.70 -19.68
N HIS A 40 -5.70 -8.66 -21.02
CA HIS A 40 -6.96 -8.82 -21.75
C HIS A 40 -7.55 -10.22 -21.52
N LEU A 41 -6.73 -11.26 -21.60
CA LEU A 41 -7.19 -12.64 -21.36
C LEU A 41 -7.70 -12.80 -19.93
N TRP A 42 -6.99 -12.24 -18.95
CA TRP A 42 -7.43 -12.25 -17.57
C TRP A 42 -8.72 -11.46 -17.38
N ASN A 43 -8.88 -10.29 -18.00
CA ASN A 43 -10.11 -9.51 -17.98
C ASN A 43 -11.31 -10.35 -18.47
N GLU A 44 -11.16 -11.13 -19.55
CA GLU A 44 -12.22 -12.02 -20.03
C GLU A 44 -12.61 -13.09 -19.01
N GLN A 45 -11.66 -13.55 -18.19
CA GLN A 45 -11.92 -14.51 -17.11
C GLN A 45 -12.61 -13.84 -15.92
N ILE A 46 -12.08 -12.71 -15.44
CA ILE A 46 -12.63 -12.03 -14.26
C ILE A 46 -14.01 -11.41 -14.54
N HIS A 47 -14.28 -10.98 -15.78
CA HIS A 47 -15.59 -10.49 -16.19
C HIS A 47 -16.67 -11.58 -16.19
N ARG A 48 -16.31 -12.87 -16.29
CA ARG A 48 -17.28 -13.96 -16.13
C ARG A 48 -17.76 -14.10 -14.69
N VAL A 49 -16.94 -13.68 -13.72
CA VAL A 49 -17.24 -13.76 -12.29
C VAL A 49 -17.97 -12.50 -11.82
N PHE A 50 -17.49 -11.31 -12.20
CA PHE A 50 -17.98 -10.04 -11.67
C PHE A 50 -18.87 -9.24 -12.64
N GLY A 51 -18.90 -9.61 -13.92
CA GLY A 51 -19.76 -8.97 -14.93
C GLY A 51 -19.63 -7.44 -14.94
N ASN A 52 -20.77 -6.76 -14.89
CA ASN A 52 -20.89 -5.31 -14.99
C ASN A 52 -20.28 -4.54 -13.82
N ARG A 53 -19.82 -5.22 -12.75
CA ARG A 53 -19.09 -4.58 -11.66
C ARG A 53 -17.70 -4.13 -12.09
N LEU A 54 -17.13 -4.78 -13.12
CA LEU A 54 -15.80 -4.42 -13.60
C LEU A 54 -15.83 -3.19 -14.50
N PRO A 55 -14.79 -2.35 -14.43
CA PRO A 55 -14.59 -1.28 -15.39
C PRO A 55 -14.41 -1.83 -16.82
N LYS A 56 -14.70 -0.99 -17.81
CA LYS A 56 -14.47 -1.36 -19.22
C LYS A 56 -12.98 -1.56 -19.48
N PHE A 57 -12.63 -2.69 -20.08
CA PHE A 57 -11.26 -2.98 -20.46
C PHE A 57 -10.83 -2.15 -21.69
N PRO A 58 -9.58 -1.67 -21.76
CA PRO A 58 -9.09 -0.89 -22.90
C PRO A 58 -9.15 -1.71 -24.21
N PRO A 59 -9.67 -1.17 -25.33
CA PRO A 59 -9.89 -1.92 -26.55
C PRO A 59 -8.59 -2.26 -27.30
N LYS A 60 -8.66 -3.28 -28.15
CA LYS A 60 -7.61 -3.58 -29.13
C LYS A 60 -7.64 -2.53 -30.24
N TYR A 61 -6.46 -2.04 -30.61
CA TYR A 61 -6.30 -1.19 -31.80
C TYR A 61 -5.89 -2.09 -32.97
N TYR A 62 -6.58 -1.95 -34.11
CA TYR A 62 -6.33 -2.73 -35.33
C TYR A 62 -5.35 -2.04 -36.29
N LEU A 63 -4.96 -0.80 -35.99
CA LEU A 63 -3.94 -0.04 -36.72
C LEU A 63 -2.59 -0.16 -36.02
N ALA A 64 -1.52 0.14 -36.75
CA ALA A 64 -0.16 0.19 -36.20
C ALA A 64 -0.10 1.12 -34.98
N MET A 65 0.54 0.67 -33.89
CA MET A 65 0.67 1.49 -32.68
C MET A 65 1.62 2.66 -32.91
N THR A 66 1.08 3.87 -32.90
CA THR A 66 1.89 5.08 -32.75
C THR A 66 2.25 5.28 -31.28
N LYS A 67 3.28 6.08 -30.98
CA LYS A 67 3.65 6.44 -29.60
C LYS A 67 2.49 7.04 -28.82
N THR A 68 1.66 7.86 -29.47
CA THR A 68 0.46 8.47 -28.85
C THR A 68 -0.55 7.41 -28.44
N ILE A 69 -0.86 6.46 -29.33
CA ILE A 69 -1.82 5.38 -29.05
C ILE A 69 -1.28 4.44 -27.97
N ALA A 70 0.04 4.18 -27.96
CA ALA A 70 0.68 3.38 -26.90
C ALA A 70 0.56 4.04 -25.52
N ASN A 71 0.77 5.36 -25.44
CA ASN A 71 0.61 6.11 -24.20
C ASN A 71 -0.86 6.22 -23.77
N GLU A 72 -1.79 6.40 -24.70
CA GLU A 72 -3.23 6.37 -24.40
C GLU A 72 -3.66 5.02 -23.80
N ARG A 73 -3.24 3.91 -24.43
CA ARG A 73 -3.50 2.56 -23.90
C ARG A 73 -2.89 2.37 -22.51
N ARG A 74 -1.67 2.87 -22.27
CA ARG A 74 -1.01 2.82 -20.95
C ARG A 74 -1.86 3.50 -19.89
N LEU A 75 -2.36 4.72 -20.15
CA LEU A 75 -3.24 5.45 -19.25
C LEU A 75 -4.56 4.72 -19.00
N GLN A 76 -5.18 4.15 -20.03
CA GLN A 76 -6.41 3.38 -19.90
C GLN A 76 -6.21 2.10 -19.07
N LEU A 77 -5.08 1.39 -19.23
CA LEU A 77 -4.73 0.23 -18.42
C LEU A 77 -4.49 0.61 -16.95
N GLU A 78 -3.79 1.72 -16.71
CA GLU A 78 -3.57 2.26 -15.37
C GLU A 78 -4.91 2.55 -14.66
N GLN A 79 -5.82 3.26 -15.34
CA GLN A 79 -7.16 3.55 -14.82
C GLN A 79 -8.00 2.30 -14.57
N TYR A 80 -7.91 1.31 -15.46
CA TYR A 80 -8.58 0.02 -15.31
C TYR A 80 -8.07 -0.71 -14.07
N LEU A 81 -6.75 -0.86 -13.92
CA LEU A 81 -6.15 -1.53 -12.77
C LEU A 81 -6.42 -0.78 -11.46
N GLN A 82 -6.36 0.57 -11.47
CA GLN A 82 -6.72 1.38 -10.31
C GLN A 82 -8.14 1.10 -9.81
N GLN A 83 -9.11 0.98 -10.72
CA GLN A 83 -10.50 0.67 -10.37
C GLN A 83 -10.65 -0.75 -9.84
N ILE A 84 -9.99 -1.73 -10.47
CA ILE A 84 -9.98 -3.12 -10.01
C ILE A 84 -9.44 -3.23 -8.58
N VAL A 85 -8.26 -2.67 -8.30
CA VAL A 85 -7.65 -2.79 -6.98
C VAL A 85 -8.38 -1.96 -5.91
N SER A 86 -9.24 -1.02 -6.31
CA SER A 86 -10.04 -0.24 -5.36
C SER A 86 -11.29 -0.98 -4.89
N ASP A 87 -11.61 -2.14 -5.45
CA ASP A 87 -12.77 -2.94 -5.09
C ASP A 87 -12.38 -4.14 -4.19
N PRO A 88 -12.68 -4.09 -2.87
CA PRO A 88 -12.29 -5.14 -1.93
C PRO A 88 -12.87 -6.51 -2.27
N VAL A 89 -14.04 -6.57 -2.91
CA VAL A 89 -14.68 -7.84 -3.26
C VAL A 89 -13.93 -8.51 -4.41
N VAL A 90 -13.39 -7.70 -5.33
CA VAL A 90 -12.56 -8.22 -6.42
C VAL A 90 -11.19 -8.64 -5.88
N THR A 91 -10.55 -7.81 -5.06
CA THR A 91 -9.19 -8.10 -4.55
C THR A 91 -9.15 -9.30 -3.61
N SER A 92 -10.24 -9.58 -2.89
CA SER A 92 -10.35 -10.75 -2.00
C SER A 92 -10.69 -12.05 -2.73
N SER A 93 -10.88 -12.00 -4.06
CA SER A 93 -11.29 -13.17 -4.84
C SER A 93 -10.11 -14.04 -5.26
N GLU A 94 -10.33 -15.36 -5.30
CA GLU A 94 -9.29 -16.31 -5.69
C GLU A 94 -8.77 -16.08 -7.11
N ILE A 95 -9.66 -15.74 -8.06
CA ILE A 95 -9.28 -15.44 -9.46
C ILE A 95 -8.35 -14.21 -9.58
N PHE A 96 -8.54 -13.21 -8.73
CA PHE A 96 -7.66 -12.05 -8.68
C PHE A 96 -6.33 -12.43 -8.02
N MET A 97 -6.40 -13.06 -6.84
CA MET A 97 -5.23 -13.44 -6.04
C MET A 97 -4.30 -14.39 -6.78
N GLU A 98 -4.84 -15.40 -7.46
CA GLU A 98 -4.05 -16.36 -8.23
C GLU A 98 -3.33 -15.69 -9.41
N TYR A 99 -4.02 -14.81 -10.14
CA TYR A 99 -3.45 -14.11 -11.29
C TYR A 99 -2.33 -13.15 -10.87
N PHE A 100 -2.57 -12.30 -9.87
CA PHE A 100 -1.56 -11.37 -9.38
C PHE A 100 -0.38 -12.06 -8.70
N ARG A 101 -0.60 -13.19 -8.03
CA ARG A 101 0.49 -14.03 -7.52
C ARG A 101 1.39 -14.53 -8.66
N LYS A 102 0.80 -15.10 -9.71
CA LYS A 102 1.57 -15.56 -10.88
C LYS A 102 2.32 -14.44 -11.58
N LEU A 103 1.69 -13.26 -11.74
CA LEU A 103 2.35 -12.08 -12.32
C LEU A 103 3.54 -11.60 -11.48
N GLN A 104 3.36 -11.48 -10.16
CA GLN A 104 4.43 -11.06 -9.25
C GLN A 104 5.60 -12.05 -9.31
N MET A 105 5.35 -13.35 -9.10
CA MET A 105 6.40 -14.38 -9.18
C MET A 105 7.13 -14.37 -10.55
N GLY A 106 6.37 -14.30 -11.65
CA GLY A 106 6.94 -14.29 -13.00
C GLY A 106 7.72 -13.03 -13.34
N THR A 107 7.41 -11.89 -12.72
CA THR A 107 8.14 -10.63 -12.93
C THR A 107 9.57 -10.72 -12.40
N PHE A 108 9.74 -11.41 -11.28
CA PHE A 108 11.04 -11.58 -10.61
C PHE A 108 11.69 -12.93 -10.91
N ASN A 109 11.12 -13.72 -11.84
CA ASN A 109 11.54 -15.10 -12.12
C ASN A 109 11.65 -15.99 -10.87
N MET A 110 10.81 -15.73 -9.87
CA MET A 110 10.93 -16.38 -8.58
C MET A 110 10.26 -17.76 -8.59
N PRO A 111 10.93 -18.81 -8.10
CA PRO A 111 10.31 -20.11 -7.89
C PRO A 111 9.46 -20.09 -6.60
N THR A 112 8.47 -20.98 -6.52
CA THR A 112 7.73 -21.22 -5.27
C THR A 112 8.53 -22.17 -4.38
N VAL A 113 9.19 -21.62 -3.36
CA VAL A 113 10.01 -22.38 -2.41
C VAL A 113 9.63 -22.02 -0.98
N LYS A 114 9.86 -22.94 -0.04
CA LYS A 114 9.68 -22.67 1.39
C LYS A 114 10.88 -21.89 1.92
N ILE A 115 10.61 -20.88 2.74
CA ILE A 115 11.60 -20.00 3.34
C ILE A 115 11.20 -19.71 4.80
N ILE A 116 12.17 -19.27 5.59
CA ILE A 116 11.92 -18.62 6.87
C ILE A 116 11.84 -17.12 6.63
N LEU A 117 10.66 -16.53 6.85
CA LEU A 117 10.48 -15.08 6.77
C LEU A 117 10.43 -14.49 8.18
N ARG A 118 11.30 -13.53 8.47
CA ARG A 118 11.28 -12.75 9.70
C ARG A 118 10.27 -11.61 9.59
N VAL A 119 9.30 -11.59 10.50
CA VAL A 119 8.34 -10.50 10.64
C VAL A 119 8.58 -9.81 11.98
N TYR A 120 8.92 -8.53 11.93
CA TYR A 120 9.33 -7.75 13.08
C TYR A 120 8.14 -7.19 13.86
N LEU A 121 8.39 -6.94 15.14
CA LEU A 121 7.55 -6.21 16.06
C LEU A 121 8.15 -4.82 16.31
N PRO A 122 7.36 -3.85 16.81
CA PRO A 122 7.83 -2.48 17.04
C PRO A 122 9.03 -2.33 18.00
N ASN A 123 9.30 -3.32 18.85
CA ASN A 123 10.49 -3.32 19.72
C ASN A 123 11.75 -3.91 19.06
N GLY A 124 11.68 -4.28 17.78
CA GLY A 124 12.77 -4.90 17.03
C GLY A 124 12.92 -6.41 17.24
N ALA A 125 12.10 -7.04 18.08
CA ALA A 125 11.99 -8.50 18.10
C ALA A 125 11.34 -9.00 16.82
N ALA A 126 11.60 -10.25 16.42
CA ALA A 126 11.03 -10.83 15.21
C ALA A 126 10.42 -12.20 15.49
N VAL A 127 9.36 -12.52 14.75
CA VAL A 127 8.79 -13.85 14.65
C VAL A 127 9.26 -14.48 13.36
N GLU A 128 9.80 -15.68 13.45
CA GLU A 128 10.18 -16.50 12.29
C GLU A 128 9.00 -17.37 11.83
N LEU A 129 8.69 -17.25 10.54
CA LEU A 129 7.55 -17.91 9.90
C LEU A 129 8.02 -18.83 8.77
N ASP A 130 7.58 -20.08 8.82
CA ASP A 130 7.66 -21.00 7.68
C ASP A 130 6.62 -20.60 6.62
N VAL A 131 7.07 -19.92 5.56
CA VAL A 131 6.20 -19.43 4.47
C VAL A 131 6.75 -19.88 3.12
N ARG A 132 5.99 -19.62 2.07
CA ARG A 132 6.47 -19.72 0.68
C ARG A 132 6.78 -18.35 0.13
N THR A 133 7.72 -18.27 -0.80
CA THR A 133 7.98 -17.06 -1.62
C THR A 133 6.71 -16.53 -2.31
N SER A 134 5.74 -17.42 -2.55
CA SER A 134 4.44 -17.11 -3.17
C SER A 134 3.32 -16.74 -2.19
N ASP A 135 3.55 -16.71 -0.89
CA ASP A 135 2.50 -16.42 0.11
C ASP A 135 2.13 -14.93 0.12
N SER A 136 0.83 -14.64 0.23
CA SER A 136 0.30 -13.28 0.21
C SER A 136 0.47 -12.58 1.56
N ALA A 137 0.39 -11.25 1.57
CA ALA A 137 0.47 -10.46 2.79
C ALA A 137 -0.60 -10.83 3.81
N GLU A 138 -1.83 -11.12 3.36
CA GLU A 138 -2.89 -11.66 4.23
C GLU A 138 -2.49 -12.96 4.92
N ARG A 139 -1.89 -13.89 4.17
CA ARG A 139 -1.48 -15.20 4.70
C ARG A 139 -0.31 -15.07 5.67
N VAL A 140 0.67 -14.22 5.34
CA VAL A 140 1.83 -13.93 6.20
C VAL A 140 1.38 -13.24 7.49
N LEU A 141 0.46 -12.27 7.41
CA LEU A 141 -0.10 -11.59 8.58
C LEU A 141 -0.85 -12.58 9.49
N GLU A 142 -1.71 -13.42 8.91
CA GLU A 142 -2.44 -14.44 9.68
C GLU A 142 -1.46 -15.39 10.40
N ALA A 143 -0.40 -15.84 9.72
CA ALA A 143 0.63 -16.69 10.32
C ALA A 143 1.40 -15.98 11.44
N ALA A 144 1.75 -14.70 11.25
CA ALA A 144 2.43 -13.87 12.25
C ALA A 144 1.56 -13.72 13.52
N LEU A 145 0.31 -13.30 13.34
CA LEU A 145 -0.63 -13.09 14.45
C LEU A 145 -0.93 -14.38 15.20
N PHE A 146 -1.10 -15.49 14.47
CA PHE A 146 -1.27 -16.81 15.09
C PHE A 146 -0.08 -17.20 15.96
N ARG A 147 1.15 -16.97 15.49
CA ARG A 147 2.39 -17.24 16.25
C ARG A 147 2.54 -16.33 17.47
N LEU A 148 1.99 -15.12 17.40
CA LEU A 148 1.93 -14.16 18.51
C LEU A 148 0.77 -14.44 19.49
N GLY A 149 -0.09 -15.43 19.22
CA GLY A 149 -1.25 -15.76 20.06
C GLY A 149 -2.44 -14.81 19.90
N VAL A 150 -2.42 -13.92 18.91
CA VAL A 150 -3.52 -12.98 18.66
C VAL A 150 -4.69 -13.72 17.99
N SER A 151 -5.90 -13.53 18.53
CA SER A 151 -7.12 -14.11 17.97
C SER A 151 -7.35 -13.67 16.53
N ARG A 152 -7.82 -14.59 15.69
CA ARG A 152 -8.18 -14.32 14.29
C ARG A 152 -9.21 -13.21 14.13
N GLU A 153 -10.10 -13.05 15.11
CA GLU A 153 -11.12 -11.98 15.13
C GLU A 153 -10.49 -10.58 15.21
N LEU A 154 -9.28 -10.48 15.77
CA LEU A 154 -8.57 -9.21 15.91
C LEU A 154 -7.64 -8.92 14.72
N ALA A 155 -7.53 -9.84 13.75
CA ALA A 155 -6.59 -9.71 12.65
C ALA A 155 -6.82 -8.47 11.78
N GLU A 156 -8.08 -8.01 11.66
CA GLU A 156 -8.43 -6.81 10.89
C GLU A 156 -7.87 -5.50 11.47
N TYR A 157 -7.46 -5.50 12.74
CA TYR A 157 -6.87 -4.33 13.40
C TYR A 157 -5.36 -4.21 13.15
N PHE A 158 -4.75 -5.17 12.46
CA PHE A 158 -3.31 -5.19 12.17
C PHE A 158 -3.06 -5.24 10.68
N SER A 159 -1.86 -4.82 10.27
CA SER A 159 -1.39 -4.99 8.91
C SER A 159 0.13 -5.11 8.86
N LEU A 160 0.65 -5.50 7.70
CA LEU A 160 2.08 -5.55 7.43
C LEU A 160 2.55 -4.26 6.78
N PHE A 161 3.68 -3.76 7.27
CA PHE A 161 4.32 -2.56 6.75
C PHE A 161 5.75 -2.87 6.33
N ILE A 162 6.18 -2.27 5.23
CA ILE A 162 7.61 -2.10 4.95
C ILE A 162 8.08 -0.89 5.71
N THR A 163 9.21 -1.06 6.38
CA THR A 163 9.76 -0.07 7.28
C THR A 163 11.28 -0.03 7.14
N ARG A 164 11.90 1.14 7.32
CA ARG A 164 13.35 1.35 7.13
C ARG A 164 14.00 1.64 8.47
N LYS A 165 15.03 0.88 8.82
CA LYS A 165 15.86 1.05 10.01
C LYS A 165 17.10 1.86 9.64
N GLU A 166 17.15 3.11 10.08
CA GLU A 166 18.30 3.98 9.85
C GLU A 166 19.43 3.69 10.86
N ALA A 167 20.69 3.65 10.40
CA ALA A 167 21.86 3.21 11.19
C ALA A 167 22.07 3.96 12.52
N LYS A 168 21.61 5.21 12.63
CA LYS A 168 21.64 6.04 13.86
C LYS A 168 20.36 6.86 14.02
N GLY A 169 19.27 6.40 13.41
CA GLY A 169 18.10 7.24 13.16
C GLY A 169 16.78 6.60 13.56
N PRO A 170 15.71 7.39 13.46
CA PRO A 170 14.35 6.91 13.68
C PRO A 170 14.00 5.79 12.69
N PHE A 171 13.36 4.74 13.19
CA PHE A 171 12.56 3.83 12.39
C PHE A 171 11.49 4.59 11.57
N THR A 172 11.40 4.34 10.26
CA THR A 172 10.41 5.00 9.40
C THR A 172 9.50 3.99 8.73
N VAL A 173 8.19 4.24 8.76
CA VAL A 173 7.21 3.41 8.04
C VAL A 173 7.20 3.86 6.59
N VAL A 174 7.51 2.97 5.66
CA VAL A 174 7.69 3.35 4.24
C VAL A 174 6.42 3.06 3.44
N LYS A 175 5.83 1.88 3.65
CA LYS A 175 4.68 1.43 2.87
C LYS A 175 3.79 0.48 3.67
N LEU A 176 2.48 0.61 3.49
CA LEU A 176 1.50 -0.42 3.84
C LEU A 176 1.49 -1.50 2.75
N ILE A 177 1.67 -2.77 3.11
CA ILE A 177 1.62 -3.89 2.16
C ILE A 177 0.16 -4.27 1.94
N ALA A 178 -0.32 -4.21 0.69
CA ALA A 178 -1.66 -4.63 0.36
C ALA A 178 -1.82 -6.16 0.46
N GLY A 179 -3.01 -6.63 0.82
CA GLY A 179 -3.27 -8.04 1.16
C GLY A 179 -2.86 -9.07 0.09
N PHE A 180 -2.88 -8.66 -1.18
CA PHE A 180 -2.55 -9.50 -2.34
C PHE A 180 -1.08 -9.41 -2.78
N GLU A 181 -0.29 -8.51 -2.21
CA GLU A 181 1.15 -8.46 -2.47
C GLU A 181 1.84 -9.69 -1.87
N LEU A 182 3.01 -10.03 -2.39
CA LEU A 182 3.86 -11.10 -1.86
C LEU A 182 4.98 -10.47 -1.02
N PRO A 183 4.90 -10.45 0.33
CA PRO A 183 5.80 -9.66 1.16
C PRO A 183 7.28 -9.96 0.93
N PHE A 184 7.61 -11.24 0.71
CA PHE A 184 8.97 -11.66 0.37
C PHE A 184 9.48 -10.97 -0.91
N LEU A 185 8.67 -10.88 -1.97
CA LEU A 185 9.09 -10.22 -3.20
C LEU A 185 9.17 -8.70 -3.04
N THR A 186 8.27 -8.11 -2.25
CA THR A 186 8.30 -6.67 -1.97
C THR A 186 9.61 -6.26 -1.29
N ILE A 187 10.08 -7.03 -0.31
CA ILE A 187 11.35 -6.76 0.38
C ILE A 187 12.57 -7.17 -0.48
N TRP A 188 12.49 -8.31 -1.19
CA TRP A 188 13.54 -8.77 -2.10
C TRP A 188 13.90 -7.73 -3.16
N ASN A 189 12.89 -7.12 -3.79
CA ASN A 189 13.08 -6.09 -4.81
C ASN A 189 13.66 -4.76 -4.27
N LEU A 190 13.74 -4.57 -2.96
CA LEU A 190 14.36 -3.36 -2.40
C LEU A 190 15.89 -3.45 -2.36
N GLU A 191 16.45 -4.67 -2.39
CA GLU A 191 17.90 -4.92 -2.41
C GLU A 191 18.68 -4.14 -1.33
N ASP A 192 18.08 -3.96 -0.15
CA ASP A 192 18.64 -3.18 0.96
C ASP A 192 18.19 -3.75 2.31
N ASP A 193 19.17 -4.18 3.11
CA ASP A 193 18.98 -4.83 4.41
C ASP A 193 18.43 -3.89 5.50
N GLN A 194 18.34 -2.58 5.21
CA GLN A 194 17.70 -1.63 6.12
C GLN A 194 16.18 -1.76 6.13
N PHE A 195 15.58 -2.38 5.10
CA PHE A 195 14.14 -2.57 5.05
C PHE A 195 13.71 -3.84 5.78
N GLN A 196 12.61 -3.75 6.52
CA GLN A 196 12.03 -4.88 7.25
C GLN A 196 10.50 -4.87 7.15
N ILE A 197 9.92 -6.07 7.24
CA ILE A 197 8.46 -6.26 7.33
C ILE A 197 8.08 -6.22 8.81
N GLU A 198 7.20 -5.30 9.20
CA GLU A 198 6.73 -5.14 10.58
C GLU A 198 5.21 -5.29 10.69
N VAL A 199 4.74 -5.97 11.74
CA VAL A 199 3.31 -5.97 12.12
C VAL A 199 3.03 -4.71 12.94
N ARG A 200 2.04 -3.93 12.49
CA ARG A 200 1.57 -2.74 13.22
C ARG A 200 0.05 -2.71 13.28
N LYS A 201 -0.48 -1.99 14.26
CA LYS A 201 -1.90 -1.66 14.28
C LYS A 201 -2.25 -0.83 13.03
N TRP A 202 -3.36 -1.17 12.38
CA TRP A 202 -3.85 -0.47 11.20
C TRP A 202 -5.25 0.07 11.41
N TYR A 203 -5.31 1.10 12.25
CA TYR A 203 -6.44 1.99 12.36
C TYR A 203 -6.00 3.38 12.83
N MET A 204 -6.75 4.40 12.43
CA MET A 204 -6.39 5.80 12.66
C MET A 204 -7.15 6.42 13.84
N ASN A 205 -8.28 5.85 14.24
CA ASN A 205 -9.04 6.27 15.41
C ASN A 205 -8.62 5.46 16.67
N PRO A 206 -7.98 6.09 17.67
CA PRO A 206 -7.58 5.42 18.91
C PRO A 206 -8.73 4.80 19.71
N SER A 207 -9.99 5.19 19.45
CA SER A 207 -11.14 4.53 20.08
C SER A 207 -11.21 3.04 19.76
N ASN A 208 -10.65 2.60 18.64
CA ASN A 208 -10.55 1.18 18.28
C ASN A 208 -9.61 0.39 19.21
N ASP A 209 -8.74 1.04 19.99
CA ASP A 209 -7.95 0.36 21.02
C ASP A 209 -8.85 -0.44 21.97
N ALA A 210 -10.08 0.06 22.24
CA ALA A 210 -11.04 -0.62 23.12
C ALA A 210 -11.39 -2.04 22.67
N MET A 211 -11.37 -2.31 21.36
CA MET A 211 -11.67 -3.64 20.80
C MET A 211 -10.54 -4.64 21.07
N LEU A 212 -9.33 -4.15 21.35
CA LEU A 212 -8.13 -4.95 21.59
C LEU A 212 -7.85 -5.16 23.08
N MET A 213 -8.46 -4.37 23.98
CA MET A 213 -8.21 -4.45 25.43
C MET A 213 -8.65 -5.77 26.08
N GLY A 214 -9.42 -6.61 25.38
CA GLY A 214 -9.84 -7.93 25.86
C GLY A 214 -8.81 -9.05 25.67
N SER A 215 -7.71 -8.80 24.93
CA SER A 215 -6.65 -9.79 24.67
C SER A 215 -5.30 -9.28 25.17
N SER A 216 -4.62 -10.11 25.97
CA SER A 216 -3.29 -9.77 26.50
C SER A 216 -2.26 -9.62 25.38
N GLU A 217 -2.33 -10.47 24.36
CA GLU A 217 -1.44 -10.49 23.21
C GLU A 217 -1.64 -9.25 22.34
N ALA A 218 -2.90 -8.83 22.13
CA ALA A 218 -3.22 -7.60 21.42
C ALA A 218 -2.78 -6.34 22.20
N ILE A 219 -2.98 -6.33 23.53
CA ILE A 219 -2.46 -5.27 24.42
C ILE A 219 -0.93 -5.18 24.30
N ASP A 220 -0.24 -6.32 24.23
CA ASP A 220 1.21 -6.34 24.08
C ASP A 220 1.65 -5.66 22.78
N LEU A 221 1.02 -5.99 21.65
CA LEU A 221 1.33 -5.34 20.37
C LEU A 221 1.04 -3.83 20.38
N LEU A 222 -0.09 -3.42 20.97
CA LEU A 222 -0.41 -1.99 21.13
C LEU A 222 0.61 -1.27 22.00
N TYR A 223 0.99 -1.88 23.12
CA TYR A 223 1.98 -1.35 24.04
C TYR A 223 3.34 -1.20 23.34
N LEU A 224 3.83 -2.25 22.66
CA LEU A 224 5.10 -2.20 21.93
C LEU A 224 5.12 -1.05 20.91
N GLN A 225 4.04 -0.89 20.14
CA GLN A 225 3.94 0.20 19.18
C GLN A 225 3.90 1.57 19.85
N ALA A 226 3.10 1.74 20.90
CA ALA A 226 2.99 3.01 21.62
C ALA A 226 4.31 3.43 22.29
N VAL A 227 5.08 2.46 22.81
CA VAL A 227 6.42 2.69 23.36
C VAL A 227 7.39 3.14 22.28
N GLN A 228 7.39 2.47 21.12
CA GLN A 228 8.23 2.86 19.98
C GLN A 228 7.91 4.29 19.53
N GLU A 229 6.63 4.61 19.31
CA GLU A 229 6.18 5.96 18.89
C GLU A 229 6.52 7.05 19.92
N PHE A 230 6.45 6.73 21.21
CA PHE A 230 6.85 7.62 22.29
C PHE A 230 8.37 7.87 22.31
N GLN A 231 9.19 6.82 22.22
CA GLN A 231 10.65 6.93 22.18
C GLN A 231 11.15 7.69 20.96
N MET A 232 10.40 7.60 19.87
CA MET A 232 10.65 8.24 18.59
C MET A 232 10.18 9.70 18.52
N ALA A 233 9.60 10.22 19.61
CA ALA A 233 9.03 11.57 19.68
C ALA A 233 7.95 11.84 18.62
N TRP A 234 7.22 10.81 18.18
CA TRP A 234 6.06 10.98 17.29
C TRP A 234 4.88 11.59 18.05
N THR A 235 4.80 11.32 19.35
CA THR A 235 3.82 11.90 20.27
C THR A 235 4.37 13.12 21.01
N ARG A 236 3.51 14.02 21.46
CA ARG A 236 3.88 15.24 22.20
C ARG A 236 3.28 15.28 23.62
N PRO A 237 3.89 14.58 24.58
CA PRO A 237 3.47 14.62 25.98
C PRO A 237 3.89 15.94 26.66
N THR A 238 3.13 16.38 27.66
CA THR A 238 3.58 17.40 28.61
C THR A 238 4.69 16.86 29.52
N GLU A 239 5.42 17.73 30.23
CA GLU A 239 6.47 17.28 31.17
C GLU A 239 5.94 16.32 32.25
N ASP A 240 4.75 16.58 32.79
CA ASP A 240 4.08 15.70 33.76
C ASP A 240 3.69 14.35 33.13
N GLN A 241 3.13 14.35 31.92
CA GLN A 241 2.83 13.12 31.18
C GLN A 241 4.11 12.33 30.90
N GLN A 242 5.19 13.00 30.48
CA GLN A 242 6.49 12.39 30.22
C GLN A 242 7.01 11.65 31.46
N GLN A 243 6.99 12.31 32.63
CA GLN A 243 7.43 11.69 33.89
C GLN A 243 6.58 10.47 34.27
N LYS A 244 5.26 10.57 34.13
CA LYS A 244 4.32 9.47 34.42
C LYS A 244 4.48 8.30 33.45
N LEU A 245 4.68 8.57 32.15
CA LEU A 245 4.93 7.55 31.12
C LEU A 245 6.25 6.82 31.41
N GLN A 246 7.32 7.57 31.69
CA GLN A 246 8.63 7.01 32.07
C GLN A 246 8.53 6.16 33.35
N HIS A 247 7.70 6.55 34.32
CA HIS A 247 7.44 5.75 35.50
C HIS A 247 6.70 4.44 35.16
N CYS A 248 5.70 4.49 34.27
CA CYS A 248 4.98 3.29 33.82
C CYS A 248 5.90 2.33 33.07
N LEU A 249 6.83 2.84 32.24
CA LEU A 249 7.85 2.02 31.57
C LEU A 249 8.73 1.27 32.58
N LYS A 250 9.20 1.94 33.64
CA LYS A 250 10.02 1.33 34.69
C LYS A 250 9.29 0.26 35.50
N GLN A 251 7.97 0.38 35.62
CA GLN A 251 7.11 -0.59 36.32
C GLN A 251 6.55 -1.68 35.40
N GLU A 252 6.84 -1.62 34.09
CA GLU A 252 6.26 -2.48 33.05
C GLU A 252 4.71 -2.53 33.08
N ASN A 253 4.08 -1.43 33.55
CA ASN A 253 2.62 -1.37 33.66
C ASN A 253 2.00 -0.96 32.31
N LYS A 254 1.79 -1.96 31.44
CA LYS A 254 1.32 -1.79 30.06
C LYS A 254 -0.04 -1.07 29.97
N LEU A 255 -1.01 -1.47 30.79
CA LEU A 255 -2.37 -0.91 30.76
C LEU A 255 -2.36 0.57 31.15
N LYS A 256 -1.71 0.91 32.27
CA LYS A 256 -1.61 2.30 32.73
C LYS A 256 -0.84 3.17 31.75
N PHE A 257 0.19 2.62 31.10
CA PHE A 257 0.92 3.31 30.03
C PHE A 257 -0.01 3.63 28.86
N LEU A 258 -0.75 2.66 28.35
CA LEU A 258 -1.70 2.85 27.24
C LEU A 258 -2.84 3.81 27.59
N GLU A 259 -3.38 3.74 28.81
CA GLU A 259 -4.40 4.68 29.30
C GLU A 259 -3.87 6.12 29.32
N LEU A 260 -2.63 6.32 29.77
CA LEU A 260 -2.00 7.63 29.77
C LEU A 260 -1.72 8.13 28.35
N MET A 261 -1.22 7.26 27.46
CA MET A 261 -0.95 7.58 26.06
C MET A 261 -2.19 8.09 25.32
N LYS A 262 -3.39 7.59 25.64
CA LYS A 262 -4.65 8.10 25.05
C LYS A 262 -4.89 9.59 25.29
N THR A 263 -4.27 10.17 26.32
CA THR A 263 -4.35 11.60 26.67
C THR A 263 -3.23 12.44 26.06
N VAL A 264 -2.24 11.81 25.44
CA VAL A 264 -1.05 12.47 24.87
C VAL A 264 -1.37 13.01 23.46
N GLU A 265 -0.87 14.20 23.14
CA GLU A 265 -1.02 14.78 21.81
C GLU A 265 -0.34 13.91 20.75
N TYR A 266 -1.01 13.75 19.61
CA TYR A 266 -0.61 12.87 18.50
C TYR A 266 -0.56 11.37 18.78
N TYR A 267 -1.09 10.88 19.91
CA TYR A 267 -1.31 9.43 20.05
C TYR A 267 -2.32 8.91 19.01
N GLY A 268 -1.91 7.86 18.28
CA GLY A 268 -2.65 7.28 17.15
C GLY A 268 -2.56 8.08 15.86
N TYR A 269 -1.63 9.02 15.76
CA TYR A 269 -1.21 9.61 14.49
C TYR A 269 0.02 8.89 13.98
N LEU A 270 0.12 8.76 12.66
CA LEU A 270 1.36 8.42 11.98
C LEU A 270 2.10 9.72 11.66
N GLN A 271 3.38 9.79 12.01
CA GLN A 271 4.25 10.87 11.55
C GLN A 271 4.83 10.52 10.18
N ILE A 272 4.70 11.43 9.21
CA ILE A 272 5.42 11.33 7.94
C ILE A 272 6.81 11.93 8.16
N GLY A 273 7.83 11.28 7.62
CA GLY A 273 9.24 11.67 7.70
C GLY A 273 9.51 12.99 6.96
N SER A 274 10.78 13.25 6.62
CA SER A 274 11.17 14.54 6.03
C SER A 274 10.33 14.88 4.80
N CYS A 275 9.73 16.07 4.83
CA CYS A 275 8.90 16.60 3.77
C CYS A 275 9.31 18.04 3.46
N VAL A 276 9.21 18.44 2.20
CA VAL A 276 9.28 19.85 1.79
C VAL A 276 7.99 20.27 1.11
N SER A 277 7.67 21.56 1.17
CA SER A 277 6.38 22.11 0.77
C SER A 277 6.57 23.36 -0.09
N ASP A 278 5.63 23.62 -0.99
CA ASP A 278 5.53 24.91 -1.71
C ASP A 278 4.91 26.03 -0.86
N TYR A 279 4.51 25.70 0.37
CA TYR A 279 3.88 26.57 1.36
C TYR A 279 4.64 26.56 2.70
N PRO A 280 4.74 27.70 3.42
CA PRO A 280 4.30 29.04 3.01
C PRO A 280 5.18 29.66 1.92
N GLU A 281 6.42 29.17 1.80
CA GLU A 281 7.38 29.52 0.77
C GLU A 281 7.87 28.23 0.07
N CYS A 282 8.44 28.35 -1.13
CA CYS A 282 9.02 27.20 -1.83
C CYS A 282 10.11 26.52 -0.98
N ASP A 283 10.11 25.19 -1.00
CA ASP A 283 11.02 24.31 -0.26
C ASP A 283 10.96 24.45 1.28
N SER A 284 9.85 24.98 1.83
CA SER A 284 9.65 25.03 3.29
C SER A 284 9.63 23.62 3.88
N GLU A 285 10.35 23.39 4.98
CA GLU A 285 10.30 22.11 5.68
C GLU A 285 8.94 21.92 6.34
N VAL A 286 8.39 20.72 6.27
CA VAL A 286 7.11 20.40 6.91
C VAL A 286 7.19 19.09 7.68
N THR A 287 6.67 19.09 8.90
CA THR A 287 6.43 17.87 9.67
C THR A 287 4.94 17.58 9.71
N ILE A 288 4.55 16.36 9.36
CA ILE A 288 3.15 15.99 9.17
C ILE A 288 2.78 14.86 10.12
N TRP A 289 1.66 15.04 10.82
CA TRP A 289 0.98 14.00 11.56
C TRP A 289 -0.37 13.74 10.91
N VAL A 290 -0.68 12.47 10.65
CA VAL A 290 -1.95 12.05 10.05
C VAL A 290 -2.62 11.01 10.95
N GLY A 291 -3.84 11.29 11.39
CA GLY A 291 -4.57 10.41 12.31
C GLY A 291 -5.78 11.08 12.92
N LYS A 292 -6.64 10.33 13.60
CA LYS A 292 -7.76 10.89 14.39
C LYS A 292 -8.69 11.84 13.61
N ASN A 293 -8.93 11.53 12.34
CA ASN A 293 -9.68 12.35 11.38
C ASN A 293 -9.07 13.73 11.06
N GLU A 294 -7.76 13.90 11.25
CA GLU A 294 -7.05 15.16 11.08
C GLU A 294 -5.71 14.96 10.37
N LEU A 295 -5.31 15.95 9.60
CA LEU A 295 -3.97 16.15 9.07
C LEU A 295 -3.38 17.40 9.74
N SER A 296 -2.32 17.23 10.51
CA SER A 296 -1.64 18.31 11.23
C SER A 296 -0.26 18.55 10.59
N CYS A 297 -0.05 19.72 10.00
CA CYS A 297 1.17 20.12 9.30
C CYS A 297 1.85 21.26 10.05
N HIS A 298 3.10 21.07 10.45
CA HIS A 298 3.96 22.10 11.03
C HIS A 298 4.98 22.54 9.98
N PHE A 299 4.78 23.73 9.41
CA PHE A 299 5.67 24.32 8.42
C PHE A 299 6.75 25.16 9.09
N HIS A 300 7.98 25.05 8.59
CA HIS A 300 9.14 25.82 9.00
C HIS A 300 9.75 26.43 7.74
N SER A 301 9.61 27.75 7.60
CA SER A 301 10.23 28.49 6.50
C SER A 301 11.70 28.76 6.80
N HIS A 302 12.52 28.85 5.74
CA HIS A 302 13.89 29.36 5.80
C HIS A 302 13.99 30.78 6.38
N SER A 303 12.91 31.57 6.28
CA SER A 303 12.82 32.91 6.87
C SER A 303 12.58 32.89 8.39
N GLY A 304 12.50 31.71 9.02
CA GLY A 304 12.24 31.54 10.45
C GLY A 304 10.75 31.61 10.82
N HIS A 305 9.87 31.79 9.83
CA HIS A 305 8.43 31.73 10.06
C HIS A 305 7.96 30.29 10.30
N THR A 306 7.23 30.07 11.38
CA THR A 306 6.59 28.79 11.68
C THR A 306 5.07 28.91 11.58
N GLU A 307 4.45 28.05 10.79
CA GLU A 307 3.00 28.00 10.66
C GLU A 307 2.49 26.61 11.02
N HIS A 308 1.38 26.56 11.78
CA HIS A 308 0.72 25.31 12.13
C HIS A 308 -0.65 25.25 11.48
N LEU A 309 -0.83 24.27 10.60
CA LEU A 309 -2.08 24.00 9.91
C LEU A 309 -2.67 22.69 10.42
N ARG A 310 -3.91 22.73 10.93
CA ARG A 310 -4.71 21.54 11.25
C ARG A 310 -5.90 21.48 10.32
N LEU A 311 -6.01 20.39 9.57
CA LEU A 311 -7.10 20.15 8.63
C LEU A 311 -7.90 18.96 9.11
N ASN A 312 -9.19 19.16 9.36
CA ASN A 312 -10.07 18.02 9.49
C ASN A 312 -10.21 17.36 8.12
N ILE A 313 -10.23 16.03 8.07
CA ILE A 313 -10.41 15.32 6.80
C ILE A 313 -11.78 15.62 6.14
N LYS A 314 -12.74 16.23 6.84
CA LYS A 314 -14.00 16.72 6.23
C LYS A 314 -13.80 17.98 5.38
N ASP A 315 -12.79 18.77 5.68
CA ASP A 315 -12.49 20.03 4.99
C ASP A 315 -11.58 19.81 3.76
N LEU A 316 -11.11 18.57 3.60
CA LEU A 316 -10.23 18.16 2.52
C LEU A 316 -11.05 17.82 1.29
N ILE A 317 -10.91 18.61 0.23
CA ILE A 317 -11.70 18.47 -1.01
C ILE A 317 -11.16 17.31 -1.83
N PHE A 318 -9.86 17.31 -2.10
CA PHE A 318 -9.20 16.21 -2.78
C PHE A 318 -7.68 16.24 -2.54
N TRP A 319 -7.06 15.09 -2.78
CA TRP A 319 -5.63 14.97 -2.84
C TRP A 319 -5.26 14.07 -4.01
N ASN A 320 -4.06 14.28 -4.53
CA ASN A 320 -3.55 13.52 -5.65
C ASN A 320 -2.09 13.17 -5.39
N VAL A 321 -1.77 11.89 -5.53
CA VAL A 321 -0.39 11.42 -5.46
C VAL A 321 0.12 11.27 -6.87
N ARG A 322 1.34 11.76 -7.14
CA ARG A 322 2.02 11.49 -8.41
C ARG A 322 3.39 10.90 -8.13
N LEU A 323 3.73 9.87 -8.92
CA LEU A 323 5.08 9.36 -8.99
C LEU A 323 5.85 10.20 -10.00
N LEU A 324 6.91 10.84 -9.56
CA LEU A 324 7.75 11.66 -10.42
C LEU A 324 8.83 10.78 -11.07
N PRO A 325 9.02 10.83 -12.40
CA PRO A 325 10.07 10.07 -13.04
C PRO A 325 11.44 10.56 -12.55
N LYS A 326 12.35 9.62 -12.26
CA LYS A 326 13.73 9.94 -11.89
C LYS A 326 14.38 10.76 -13.01
N LYS A 327 15.00 11.89 -12.65
CA LYS A 327 16.07 12.47 -13.48
C LYS A 327 17.30 11.56 -13.34
N GLN A 328 17.56 10.76 -14.37
CA GLN A 328 18.76 9.98 -14.73
C GLN A 328 19.83 9.61 -13.66
N GLU A 329 20.17 8.31 -13.66
CA GLU A 329 21.46 7.68 -13.25
C GLU A 329 21.84 7.38 -11.79
N VAL A 330 21.00 7.59 -10.77
CA VAL A 330 21.28 7.04 -9.43
C VAL A 330 20.12 6.20 -8.88
N VAL A 331 20.45 4.98 -8.48
CA VAL A 331 19.56 4.00 -7.84
C VAL A 331 19.33 4.44 -6.38
N SER A 332 18.50 5.46 -6.18
CA SER A 332 17.90 5.77 -4.87
C SER A 332 16.37 5.82 -5.00
N PRO A 333 15.59 5.36 -4.02
CA PRO A 333 14.15 5.22 -4.17
C PRO A 333 13.45 6.58 -4.34
N ASN A 334 12.73 6.70 -5.46
CA ASN A 334 11.54 7.53 -5.72
C ASN A 334 11.45 8.93 -5.06
N HIS A 335 11.73 9.98 -5.84
CA HIS A 335 11.15 11.30 -5.55
C HIS A 335 9.64 11.24 -5.82
N GLN A 336 8.85 11.14 -4.76
CA GLN A 336 7.39 11.15 -4.85
C GLN A 336 6.87 12.50 -4.37
N HIS A 337 5.69 12.87 -4.85
CA HIS A 337 5.02 14.05 -4.35
C HIS A 337 3.52 13.85 -4.24
N LEU A 338 2.98 14.53 -3.25
CA LEU A 338 1.58 14.60 -2.94
C LEU A 338 1.13 16.05 -3.12
N GLU A 339 0.25 16.27 -4.08
CA GLU A 339 -0.50 17.52 -4.22
C GLU A 339 -1.78 17.39 -3.39
N PHE A 340 -2.02 18.29 -2.44
CA PHE A 340 -3.25 18.31 -1.64
C PHE A 340 -3.98 19.65 -1.78
N LYS A 341 -5.29 19.59 -2.03
CA LYS A 341 -6.14 20.79 -2.16
C LYS A 341 -7.24 20.77 -1.12
N PHE A 342 -7.36 21.85 -0.38
CA PHE A 342 -8.36 22.00 0.66
C PHE A 342 -8.95 23.40 0.64
N GLN A 343 -10.11 23.55 1.26
CA GLN A 343 -10.77 24.83 1.40
C GLN A 343 -10.63 25.33 2.83
N GLN A 344 -10.17 26.56 2.99
CA GLN A 344 -10.15 27.25 4.26
C GLN A 344 -11.00 28.51 4.12
N GLY A 345 -12.20 28.50 4.70
CA GLY A 345 -13.17 29.59 4.55
C GLY A 345 -13.65 29.74 3.09
N SER A 346 -13.61 30.97 2.56
CA SER A 346 -13.98 31.26 1.17
C SER A 346 -12.84 31.07 0.16
N SER A 347 -11.60 30.86 0.62
CA SER A 347 -10.44 30.67 -0.25
C SER A 347 -10.05 29.19 -0.37
N LEU A 348 -10.00 28.70 -1.61
CA LEU A 348 -9.39 27.41 -1.94
C LEU A 348 -7.86 27.55 -1.88
N LYS A 349 -7.22 26.72 -1.06
CA LYS A 349 -5.75 26.63 -0.98
C LYS A 349 -5.28 25.29 -1.54
N CYS A 350 -4.25 25.34 -2.36
CA CYS A 350 -3.55 24.18 -2.89
C CYS A 350 -2.14 24.22 -2.32
N ILE A 351 -1.71 23.14 -1.69
CA ILE A 351 -0.35 23.00 -1.19
C ILE A 351 0.20 21.69 -1.75
N THR A 352 1.46 21.70 -2.14
CA THR A 352 2.18 20.54 -2.65
C THR A 352 3.22 20.12 -1.62
N ILE A 353 3.15 18.87 -1.15
CA ILE A 353 4.17 18.25 -0.31
C ILE A 353 5.01 17.29 -1.17
N HIS A 354 6.32 17.41 -1.04
CA HIS A 354 7.30 16.47 -1.57
C HIS A 354 7.77 15.58 -0.42
N THR A 355 7.59 14.26 -0.58
CA THR A 355 7.93 13.26 0.43
C THR A 355 8.03 11.87 -0.18
N GLU A 356 8.95 11.04 0.30
CA GLU A 356 9.08 9.63 -0.10
C GLU A 356 7.90 8.75 0.36
N GLN A 357 7.05 9.28 1.25
CA GLN A 357 5.94 8.55 1.88
C GLN A 357 4.57 9.05 1.38
N ALA A 358 4.49 9.63 0.18
CA ALA A 358 3.28 10.24 -0.36
C ALA A 358 2.11 9.22 -0.47
N PHE A 359 2.44 8.00 -0.88
CA PHE A 359 1.50 6.88 -0.97
C PHE A 359 1.02 6.39 0.41
N LEU A 360 1.91 6.35 1.39
CA LEU A 360 1.56 6.01 2.77
C LEU A 360 0.61 7.05 3.36
N LEU A 361 0.94 8.34 3.21
CA LEU A 361 0.07 9.44 3.65
C LEU A 361 -1.32 9.35 2.99
N SER A 362 -1.37 9.11 1.68
CA SER A 362 -2.63 8.88 0.95
C SER A 362 -3.40 7.67 1.50
N SER A 363 -2.71 6.59 1.86
CA SER A 363 -3.32 5.42 2.48
C SER A 363 -3.90 5.73 3.87
N CYS A 364 -3.22 6.57 4.67
CA CYS A 364 -3.74 7.04 5.95
C CYS A 364 -5.00 7.90 5.79
N LEU A 365 -5.03 8.81 4.82
CA LEU A 365 -6.22 9.61 4.51
C LEU A 365 -7.40 8.71 4.10
N LYS A 366 -7.18 7.73 3.21
CA LYS A 366 -8.21 6.75 2.83
C LYS A 366 -8.70 5.94 4.02
N LYS A 367 -7.80 5.52 4.91
CA LYS A 367 -8.14 4.77 6.12
C LYS A 367 -9.03 5.57 7.07
N MET A 368 -8.68 6.83 7.33
CA MET A 368 -9.53 7.74 8.12
C MET A 368 -10.93 7.90 7.53
N LEU A 369 -11.08 8.00 6.19
CA LEU A 369 -12.40 8.03 5.55
C LEU A 369 -13.18 6.73 5.78
N SER A 370 -12.52 5.58 5.65
CA SER A 370 -13.16 4.26 5.80
C SER A 370 -13.62 3.95 7.22
N GLU A 371 -12.98 4.53 8.24
CA GLU A 371 -13.33 4.33 9.65
C GLU A 371 -14.47 5.22 10.14
N ARG A 372 -14.97 6.12 9.30
CA ARG A 372 -16.08 6.97 9.69
C ARG A 372 -17.36 6.13 9.82
N PRO A 373 -18.14 6.31 10.89
CA PRO A 373 -19.48 5.75 10.94
C PRO A 373 -20.32 6.40 9.82
N GLU A 374 -20.66 5.62 8.80
CA GLU A 374 -21.54 6.08 7.72
C GLU A 374 -22.92 6.42 8.29
N HIS A 375 -23.31 7.69 8.27
CA HIS A 375 -24.69 8.03 7.94
C HIS A 375 -24.85 7.73 6.45
N ARG A 376 -25.32 6.53 6.08
CA ARG A 376 -25.84 6.32 4.73
C ARG A 376 -27.10 7.16 4.57
N PRO A 377 -27.16 7.97 3.50
CA PRO A 377 -28.18 7.70 2.49
C PRO A 377 -27.52 7.32 1.17
N LYS A 378 -28.12 6.32 0.52
CA LYS A 378 -27.91 6.02 -0.89
C LYS A 378 -28.22 7.27 -1.70
N GLU A 379 -27.22 7.88 -2.31
CA GLU A 379 -27.39 8.62 -3.56
C GLU A 379 -26.07 8.61 -4.31
N GLU A 380 -26.17 8.16 -5.55
CA GLU A 380 -25.09 7.89 -6.48
C GLU A 380 -24.33 9.18 -6.78
N LEU A 381 -23.04 9.22 -6.44
CA LEU A 381 -22.13 10.22 -7.03
C LEU A 381 -21.76 9.73 -8.43
N GLU A 382 -22.66 10.02 -9.38
CA GLU A 382 -22.38 9.97 -10.80
C GLU A 382 -21.25 10.95 -11.14
N ILE A 383 -20.09 10.42 -11.49
CA ILE A 383 -19.08 11.19 -12.23
C ILE A 383 -19.58 11.27 -13.68
N GLN A 384 -20.16 12.41 -14.05
CA GLN A 384 -20.50 12.73 -15.42
C GLN A 384 -19.24 12.78 -16.29
N VAL A 385 -19.17 11.89 -17.27
CA VAL A 385 -18.22 11.95 -18.39
C VAL A 385 -19.04 12.17 -19.65
N ASP A 386 -18.89 13.35 -20.26
CA ASP A 386 -19.51 13.71 -21.53
C ASP A 386 -19.20 12.65 -22.60
N ARG A 387 -20.27 12.01 -23.11
CA ARG A 387 -20.21 11.10 -24.27
C ARG A 387 -20.91 11.75 -25.46
N ALA A 388 -20.12 12.19 -26.43
CA ALA A 388 -20.60 12.46 -27.77
C ALA A 388 -21.13 11.14 -28.40
N GLN A 389 -22.38 11.19 -28.87
CA GLN A 389 -23.10 10.07 -29.47
C GLN A 389 -22.68 9.88 -30.94
N ALA A 390 -22.41 8.62 -31.32
CA ALA A 390 -22.56 8.17 -32.69
C ALA A 390 -23.05 6.73 -32.67
N THR A 391 -24.34 6.57 -32.99
CA THR A 391 -25.06 5.32 -33.15
C THR A 391 -24.75 4.71 -34.51
N HIS A 392 -24.43 3.42 -34.58
CA HIS A 392 -24.94 2.52 -35.63
C HIS A 392 -24.86 1.07 -35.14
N LYS A 393 -26.04 0.44 -35.07
CA LYS A 393 -26.26 -0.96 -34.68
C LYS A 393 -26.06 -1.85 -35.91
N PHE A 394 -25.40 -3.00 -35.75
CA PHE A 394 -25.75 -4.22 -36.49
C PHE A 394 -25.63 -5.44 -35.56
N ASN A 395 -26.75 -6.16 -35.47
CA ASN A 395 -26.95 -7.45 -34.78
C ASN A 395 -26.43 -8.59 -35.66
N ILE A 396 -25.67 -9.56 -35.13
CA ILE A 396 -25.78 -11.00 -35.46
C ILE A 396 -25.31 -11.84 -34.25
N ARG A 397 -26.09 -12.86 -33.88
CA ARG A 397 -25.86 -13.86 -32.81
C ARG A 397 -25.20 -15.15 -33.37
N PRO A 398 -24.67 -16.05 -32.51
CA PRO A 398 -23.52 -16.91 -32.79
C PRO A 398 -23.86 -18.34 -33.21
N GLU A 399 -22.87 -19.05 -33.77
CA GLU A 399 -22.86 -20.51 -33.88
C GLU A 399 -21.76 -21.13 -33.01
N GLN A 400 -22.13 -22.22 -32.35
CA GLN A 400 -21.33 -23.07 -31.48
C GLN A 400 -20.49 -24.04 -32.30
N ASN A 401 -19.32 -24.45 -31.78
CA ASN A 401 -18.82 -25.82 -31.91
C ASN A 401 -17.76 -26.10 -30.84
N GLY A 402 -17.98 -27.14 -30.04
CA GLY A 402 -17.06 -27.60 -28.99
C GLY A 402 -16.17 -28.74 -29.44
N VAL A 403 -15.07 -28.98 -28.72
CA VAL A 403 -14.36 -30.27 -28.66
C VAL A 403 -13.68 -30.44 -27.29
N HIS A 404 -13.65 -31.69 -26.83
CA HIS A 404 -13.31 -32.25 -25.52
C HIS A 404 -11.83 -32.69 -25.33
N THR A 405 -11.39 -32.71 -24.06
CA THR A 405 -10.44 -33.67 -23.37
C THR A 405 -8.92 -33.55 -23.65
N LYS A 406 -7.95 -33.80 -22.74
CA LYS A 406 -7.78 -34.80 -21.65
C LYS A 406 -6.81 -34.32 -20.52
N LYS A 407 -6.95 -34.90 -19.31
CA LYS A 407 -6.03 -34.87 -18.13
C LYS A 407 -4.95 -35.98 -18.27
N GLN A 408 -3.70 -35.88 -17.74
CA GLN A 408 -3.17 -36.21 -16.38
C GLN A 408 -1.68 -36.70 -16.59
N PRO A 409 -0.81 -37.01 -15.58
CA PRO A 409 -0.81 -36.75 -14.14
C PRO A 409 0.54 -36.18 -13.55
N LEU A 410 0.51 -35.96 -12.23
CA LEU A 410 1.57 -35.51 -11.31
C LEU A 410 2.77 -36.48 -11.16
N LEU A 411 3.93 -35.92 -10.81
CA LEU A 411 5.02 -36.59 -10.07
C LEU A 411 5.40 -35.75 -8.84
N LYS A 412 5.59 -36.46 -7.72
CA LYS A 412 6.10 -36.01 -6.43
C LYS A 412 7.64 -35.86 -6.52
N ASP A 413 8.24 -34.96 -5.74
CA ASP A 413 9.18 -35.36 -4.69
C ASP A 413 9.73 -34.20 -3.83
N GLU A 414 9.92 -34.58 -2.56
CA GLU A 414 10.84 -34.16 -1.48
C GLU A 414 11.37 -32.71 -1.42
N ALA A 415 11.11 -32.05 -0.29
CA ALA A 415 11.53 -30.68 -0.01
C ALA A 415 12.74 -30.67 0.94
N GLU A 416 13.90 -30.28 0.42
CA GLU A 416 15.00 -29.71 1.21
C GLU A 416 14.65 -28.26 1.59
N TYR A 417 14.98 -27.87 2.81
CA TYR A 417 14.74 -26.53 3.36
C TYR A 417 16.02 -25.70 3.24
N CYS A 418 15.95 -24.50 2.65
CA CYS A 418 17.03 -23.52 2.71
C CYS A 418 16.76 -22.52 3.84
N LEU A 419 17.66 -22.47 4.82
CA LEU A 419 17.76 -21.36 5.76
C LEU A 419 18.53 -20.25 5.05
N ILE A 420 17.91 -19.07 4.90
CA ILE A 420 18.50 -17.91 4.22
C ILE A 420 18.64 -16.83 5.29
N ASP A 421 19.87 -16.62 5.77
CA ASP A 421 20.20 -15.55 6.72
C ASP A 421 20.71 -14.27 6.01
N ASP A 422 21.01 -14.33 4.70
CA ASP A 422 21.51 -13.21 3.89
C ASP A 422 20.99 -13.29 2.42
N ILE A 423 20.55 -12.18 1.85
CA ILE A 423 20.03 -12.05 0.47
C ILE A 423 21.11 -12.42 -0.57
N SER A 424 22.39 -12.30 -0.21
CA SER A 424 23.52 -12.63 -1.08
C SER A 424 23.79 -14.13 -1.24
N ASP A 425 23.16 -15.00 -0.44
CA ASP A 425 23.36 -16.46 -0.50
C ASP A 425 22.50 -17.16 -1.58
N LEU A 426 21.64 -16.42 -2.29
CA LEU A 426 20.85 -16.96 -3.38
C LEU A 426 21.64 -16.93 -4.71
N ASN A 427 22.45 -17.97 -4.93
CA ASN A 427 22.90 -18.33 -6.28
C ASN A 427 21.77 -19.07 -7.02
N LEU A 428 20.75 -18.32 -7.50
CA LEU A 428 19.70 -18.79 -8.40
C LEU A 428 19.84 -18.19 -9.80
#